data_AF-A0A2K8LZH0-F1
#
_entry.id   AF-A0A2K8LZH0-F1
#
_cell.length_a   1.000
_cell.length_b   1.000
_cell.length_c   1.000
_cell.angle_alpha   90.00
_cell.angle_beta   90.00
_cell.angle_gamma   90.00
#
_symmetry.space_group_name_H-M   'P 1'
#
loop_
_entity.id
_entity.type
_entity.pdbx_description
1 polymer ?
#
loop_
_entity_poly.entity_id
_entity_poly.type
_entity_poly.pdbx_seq_one_letter_code
_entity_poly.pdbx_strand_id
1 'polypeptide(L)'
;MSADFIVDPPGKADLDFLDWMPSRGLLRRVLGFIADEVEDPALAADLRDFVAGGYAFFSLGNYSAEQAAEIMKVIREKLPAAVEEWFPGNEGARENVAELVEMVEEAEAAPPA
;
A
#
# COMPACT_ATOMS: atom_id res chain seq x y z
N MET A 1 12.89 8.41 10.22
CA MET A 1 11.51 8.48 10.74
C MET A 1 10.69 7.44 10.01
N SER A 2 10.05 6.56 10.75
CA SER A 2 9.09 5.56 10.25
C SER A 2 7.81 6.24 9.78
N ALA A 3 6.99 5.48 9.08
CA ALA A 3 5.61 5.77 8.74
C ALA A 3 4.79 4.49 8.94
N ASP A 4 3.48 4.63 9.02
CA ASP A 4 2.54 3.52 9.26
C ASP A 4 1.60 3.38 8.07
N PHE A 5 1.37 2.15 7.65
CA PHE A 5 0.39 1.77 6.64
C PHE A 5 -0.43 0.60 7.19
N ILE A 6 -1.68 0.91 7.57
CA ILE A 6 -2.65 -0.08 7.99
C ILE A 6 -3.34 -0.72 6.77
N VAL A 7 -3.22 -2.04 6.62
CA VAL A 7 -3.85 -2.85 5.58
C VAL A 7 -5.19 -3.40 6.10
N ASP A 8 -6.16 -2.50 6.24
CA ASP A 8 -7.51 -2.76 6.78
C ASP A 8 -8.61 -2.41 5.76
N PRO A 9 -8.71 -3.14 4.63
CA PRO A 9 -9.68 -2.79 3.59
C PRO A 9 -11.13 -2.94 4.09
N PRO A 10 -12.04 -2.03 3.72
CA PRO A 10 -13.43 -2.12 4.13
C PRO A 10 -14.12 -3.35 3.51
N GLY A 11 -15.08 -3.91 4.24
CA GLY A 11 -15.85 -5.09 3.80
C GLY A 11 -15.20 -6.42 4.12
N LYS A 12 -14.03 -6.42 4.76
CA LYS A 12 -13.33 -7.59 5.28
C LYS A 12 -13.35 -7.60 6.79
N ALA A 13 -13.38 -8.80 7.38
CA ALA A 13 -13.23 -8.97 8.81
C ALA A 13 -11.90 -8.36 9.24
N ASP A 14 -11.93 -7.63 10.36
CA ASP A 14 -10.71 -7.10 10.97
C ASP A 14 -9.84 -8.27 11.43
N LEU A 15 -8.61 -8.33 10.91
CA LEU A 15 -7.66 -9.39 11.25
C LEU A 15 -6.78 -9.04 12.45
N ASP A 16 -6.93 -7.82 13.02
CA ASP A 16 -6.05 -7.24 14.02
C ASP A 16 -4.56 -7.24 13.57
N PHE A 17 -3.91 -6.07 13.49
CA PHE A 17 -2.44 -5.91 13.32
C PHE A 17 -1.80 -6.08 11.91
N LEU A 18 -2.51 -5.81 10.82
CA LEU A 18 -1.84 -5.64 9.51
C LEU A 18 -1.26 -4.22 9.36
N ASP A 19 -0.20 -3.93 10.12
CA ASP A 19 0.51 -2.64 10.13
C ASP A 19 1.90 -2.77 9.51
N TRP A 20 2.07 -2.23 8.31
CA TRP A 20 3.36 -2.15 7.64
C TRP A 20 4.06 -0.85 8.04
N MET A 21 5.26 -0.97 8.61
CA MET A 21 6.01 0.16 9.20
C MET A 21 7.28 0.55 8.39
N PRO A 22 7.17 1.07 7.17
CA PRO A 22 8.32 1.44 6.34
C PRO A 22 8.99 2.73 6.81
N SER A 23 10.09 3.10 6.14
CA SER A 23 10.53 4.50 6.19
C SER A 23 9.49 5.42 5.51
N ARG A 24 9.34 6.65 6.02
CA ARG A 24 8.46 7.67 5.38
C ARG A 24 8.83 7.99 3.93
N GLY A 25 10.10 7.80 3.56
CA GLY A 25 10.53 7.94 2.16
C GLY A 25 9.97 6.81 1.28
N LEU A 26 10.02 5.58 1.77
CA LEU A 26 9.49 4.41 1.08
C LEU A 26 7.97 4.45 0.98
N LEU A 27 7.24 4.76 2.07
CA LEU A 27 5.77 4.90 2.02
C LEU A 27 5.34 5.85 0.90
N ARG A 28 5.92 7.07 0.85
CA ARG A 28 5.56 8.06 -0.17
C ARG A 28 5.91 7.63 -1.58
N ARG A 29 7.01 6.88 -1.75
CA ARG A 29 7.38 6.34 -3.05
C ARG A 29 6.38 5.28 -3.52
N VAL A 30 5.97 4.39 -2.61
CA VAL A 30 4.95 3.36 -2.88
C VAL A 30 3.61 4.00 -3.22
N LEU A 31 3.13 4.95 -2.42
CA LEU A 31 1.86 5.64 -2.68
C LEU A 31 1.89 6.47 -3.97
N GLY A 32 3.02 7.11 -4.28
CA GLY A 32 3.20 7.80 -5.56
C GLY A 32 3.13 6.85 -6.75
N PHE A 33 3.76 5.69 -6.65
CA PHE A 33 3.68 4.64 -7.66
C PHE A 33 2.24 4.11 -7.82
N ILE A 34 1.54 3.85 -6.72
CA ILE A 34 0.14 3.41 -6.77
C ILE A 34 -0.71 4.48 -7.47
N ALA A 35 -0.53 5.75 -7.15
CA ALA A 35 -1.25 6.85 -7.80
C ALA A 35 -1.05 6.92 -9.33
N ASP A 36 0.07 6.41 -9.83
CA ASP A 36 0.35 6.35 -11.27
C ASP A 36 -0.21 5.09 -11.94
N GLU A 37 -0.55 4.06 -11.17
CA GLU A 37 -0.95 2.73 -11.66
C GLU A 37 -2.45 2.41 -11.50
N VAL A 38 -3.17 3.18 -10.69
CA VAL A 38 -4.63 3.09 -10.51
C VAL A 38 -5.36 3.74 -11.68
N GLU A 39 -6.49 3.14 -12.06
CA GLU A 39 -7.42 3.58 -13.08
C GLU A 39 -8.38 4.67 -12.59
N ASP A 40 -8.78 4.65 -11.31
CA ASP A 40 -9.66 5.69 -10.73
C ASP A 40 -8.91 7.05 -10.61
N PRO A 41 -9.30 8.08 -11.39
CA PRO A 41 -8.63 9.38 -11.35
C PRO A 41 -8.81 10.11 -10.01
N ALA A 42 -9.90 9.87 -9.28
CA ALA A 42 -10.14 10.50 -7.99
C ALA A 42 -9.21 9.89 -6.93
N LEU A 43 -9.08 8.56 -6.91
CA LEU A 43 -8.10 7.86 -6.08
C LEU A 43 -6.67 8.32 -6.40
N ALA A 44 -6.32 8.40 -7.69
CA ALA A 44 -5.01 8.87 -8.13
C ALA A 44 -4.70 10.29 -7.64
N ALA A 45 -5.69 11.19 -7.66
CA ALA A 45 -5.53 12.56 -7.16
C ALA A 45 -5.33 12.60 -5.65
N ASP A 46 -6.15 11.86 -4.89
CA ASP A 46 -6.06 11.79 -3.43
C ASP A 46 -4.69 11.25 -2.97
N LEU A 47 -4.20 10.17 -3.58
CA LEU A 47 -2.88 9.61 -3.28
C LEU A 47 -1.75 10.60 -3.57
N ARG A 48 -1.85 11.39 -4.66
CA ARG A 48 -0.88 12.44 -4.98
C ARG A 48 -0.90 13.57 -3.96
N ASP A 49 -2.09 14.00 -3.53
CA ASP A 49 -2.24 15.02 -2.49
C ASP A 49 -1.67 14.53 -1.16
N PHE A 50 -1.87 13.26 -0.81
CA PHE A 50 -1.26 12.65 0.37
C PHE A 50 0.28 12.71 0.30
N VAL A 51 0.85 12.31 -0.84
CA VAL A 51 2.30 12.34 -1.06
C VAL A 51 2.85 13.77 -0.98
N ALA A 52 2.15 14.74 -1.56
CA ALA A 52 2.52 16.16 -1.55
C ALA A 52 2.46 16.78 -0.15
N GLY A 53 1.44 16.45 0.64
CA GLY A 53 1.33 16.83 2.06
C GLY A 53 2.41 16.16 2.93
N GLY A 54 3.02 15.10 2.41
CA GLY A 54 4.13 14.41 3.04
C GLY A 54 3.70 13.61 4.26
N TYR A 55 2.45 13.19 4.38
CA TYR A 55 1.96 12.47 5.56
C TYR A 55 2.72 11.15 5.80
N ALA A 56 2.57 10.61 7.00
CA ALA A 56 3.31 9.43 7.48
C ALA A 56 2.39 8.34 8.07
N PHE A 57 1.08 8.49 7.91
CA PHE A 57 0.08 7.53 8.37
C PHE A 57 -0.93 7.33 7.26
N PHE A 58 -1.06 6.10 6.75
CA PHE A 58 -1.96 5.71 5.68
C PHE A 58 -2.79 4.49 6.13
N SER A 59 -4.06 4.41 5.74
CA SER A 59 -4.94 3.29 6.10
C SER A 59 -5.93 3.04 4.98
N LEU A 60 -6.13 1.76 4.61
CA LEU A 60 -7.10 1.37 3.59
C LEU A 60 -8.54 1.57 4.04
N GLY A 61 -8.80 1.56 5.36
CA GLY A 61 -10.11 1.84 5.93
C GLY A 61 -10.66 3.25 5.62
N ASN A 62 -9.82 4.17 5.13
CA ASN A 62 -10.25 5.49 4.66
C ASN A 62 -10.80 5.51 3.22
N TYR A 63 -10.66 4.42 2.48
CA TYR A 63 -11.07 4.30 1.08
C TYR A 63 -12.36 3.48 0.95
N SER A 64 -13.00 3.54 -0.23
CA SER A 64 -14.07 2.59 -0.57
C SER A 64 -13.51 1.17 -0.77
N ALA A 65 -14.38 0.15 -0.75
CA ALA A 65 -13.97 -1.24 -0.98
C ALA A 65 -13.36 -1.44 -2.38
N GLU A 66 -13.92 -0.75 -3.37
CA GLU A 66 -13.42 -0.78 -4.74
C GLU A 66 -12.04 -0.15 -4.84
N GLN A 67 -11.83 1.04 -4.24
CA GLN A 67 -10.54 1.71 -4.24
C GLN A 67 -9.48 0.95 -3.44
N ALA A 68 -9.83 0.42 -2.26
CA ALA A 68 -8.91 -0.39 -1.47
C ALA A 68 -8.49 -1.66 -2.22
N ALA A 69 -9.43 -2.34 -2.88
CA ALA A 69 -9.12 -3.50 -3.72
C ALA A 69 -8.19 -3.14 -4.90
N GLU A 70 -8.37 -1.97 -5.49
CA GLU A 70 -7.50 -1.48 -6.55
C GLU A 70 -6.07 -1.21 -6.07
N ILE A 71 -5.91 -0.54 -4.93
CA ILE A 71 -4.61 -0.29 -4.28
C ILE A 71 -3.91 -1.63 -3.99
N MET A 72 -4.63 -2.57 -3.35
CA MET A 72 -4.12 -3.90 -3.02
C MET A 72 -3.67 -4.66 -4.26
N LYS A 73 -4.44 -4.60 -5.34
CA LYS A 73 -4.07 -5.22 -6.62
C LYS A 73 -2.74 -4.66 -7.15
N VAL A 74 -2.54 -3.34 -7.13
CA VAL A 74 -1.28 -2.72 -7.58
C VAL A 74 -0.11 -3.17 -6.69
N ILE A 75 -0.32 -3.22 -5.37
CA ILE A 75 0.68 -3.69 -4.41
C ILE A 75 1.10 -5.13 -4.72
N ARG A 76 0.17 -6.05 -4.92
CA ARG A 76 0.50 -7.46 -5.22
C ARG A 76 1.15 -7.62 -6.60
N GLU A 77 0.56 -7.01 -7.64
CA GLU A 77 0.88 -7.37 -9.03
C GLU A 77 2.04 -6.55 -9.61
N LYS A 78 2.22 -5.29 -9.18
CA LYS A 78 3.13 -4.35 -9.83
C LYS A 78 4.29 -3.89 -8.95
N LEU A 79 4.05 -3.72 -7.65
CA LEU A 79 5.05 -3.19 -6.72
C LEU A 79 6.33 -4.05 -6.60
N PRO A 80 6.30 -5.40 -6.63
CA PRO A 80 7.52 -6.21 -6.53
C PRO A 80 8.50 -5.98 -7.69
N ALA A 81 7.99 -5.73 -8.90
CA ALA A 81 8.85 -5.38 -10.03
C ALA A 81 9.41 -3.96 -9.86
N ALA A 82 8.56 -3.01 -9.46
CA ALA A 82 8.97 -1.61 -9.29
C ALA A 82 10.05 -1.44 -8.21
N VAL A 83 10.00 -2.20 -7.11
CA VAL A 83 11.03 -2.10 -6.05
C VAL A 83 12.41 -2.56 -6.53
N GLU A 84 12.48 -3.59 -7.38
CA GLU A 84 13.75 -4.04 -7.98
C GLU A 84 14.32 -2.98 -8.92
N GLU A 85 13.47 -2.27 -9.68
CA GLU A 85 13.91 -1.17 -10.53
C GLU A 85 14.42 0.04 -9.72
N TRP A 86 13.78 0.35 -8.59
CA TRP A 86 14.17 1.47 -7.73
C TRP A 86 15.44 1.21 -6.94
N PHE A 87 15.62 -0.04 -6.50
CA PHE A 87 16.71 -0.47 -5.65
C PHE A 87 17.33 -1.78 -6.14
N PRO A 88 18.02 -1.78 -7.31
CA PRO A 88 18.55 -3.00 -7.90
C PRO A 88 19.48 -3.75 -6.93
N GLY A 89 19.19 -5.04 -6.70
CA GLY A 89 19.96 -5.89 -5.80
C GLY A 89 19.84 -5.55 -4.30
N ASN A 90 18.93 -4.68 -3.89
CA ASN A 90 18.71 -4.37 -2.47
C ASN A 90 17.76 -5.40 -1.83
N GLU A 91 18.31 -6.37 -1.12
CA GLU A 91 17.54 -7.41 -0.41
C GLU A 91 16.58 -6.84 0.63
N GLY A 92 17.03 -5.90 1.48
CA GLY A 92 16.17 -5.34 2.53
C GLY A 92 14.97 -4.56 2.00
N ALA A 93 15.12 -3.85 0.86
CA ALA A 93 13.98 -3.18 0.22
C ALA A 93 12.97 -4.20 -0.35
N ARG A 94 13.47 -5.30 -0.92
CA ARG A 94 12.62 -6.38 -1.45
C ARG A 94 11.88 -7.12 -0.34
N GLU A 95 12.57 -7.47 0.74
CA GLU A 95 11.96 -8.12 1.91
C GLU A 95 10.88 -7.24 2.54
N ASN A 96 11.14 -5.93 2.70
CA ASN A 96 10.17 -5.01 3.25
C ASN A 96 8.92 -4.82 2.35
N VAL A 97 9.08 -4.86 1.03
CA VAL A 97 7.94 -4.84 0.10
C VAL A 97 7.22 -6.19 0.06
N ALA A 98 7.94 -7.31 0.17
CA ALA A 98 7.35 -8.64 0.23
C ALA A 98 6.46 -8.79 1.47
N GLU A 99 6.88 -8.26 2.62
CA GLU A 99 6.05 -8.18 3.84
C GLU A 99 4.71 -7.46 3.59
N LEU A 100 4.73 -6.30 2.91
CA LEU A 100 3.50 -5.58 2.55
C LEU A 100 2.60 -6.41 1.62
N VAL A 101 3.19 -7.14 0.67
CA VAL A 101 2.45 -8.02 -0.24
C VAL A 101 1.78 -9.15 0.53
N GLU A 102 2.49 -9.80 1.46
CA GLU A 102 1.94 -10.84 2.32
C GLU A 102 0.75 -10.31 3.15
N MET A 103 0.87 -9.11 3.74
CA MET A 103 -0.23 -8.48 4.48
C MET A 103 -1.46 -8.22 3.60
N VAL A 104 -1.26 -7.78 2.35
CA VAL A 104 -2.35 -7.58 1.39
C VAL A 104 -3.02 -8.89 1.01
N GLU A 105 -2.25 -9.95 0.78
CA GLU A 105 -2.79 -11.28 0.48
C GLU A 105 -3.60 -11.84 1.66
N GLU A 106 -3.13 -11.61 2.89
CA GLU A 106 -3.84 -11.98 4.11
C GLU A 106 -5.17 -11.22 4.25
N ALA A 107 -5.15 -9.90 4.07
CA ALA A 107 -6.34 -9.04 4.12
C ALA A 107 -7.38 -9.42 3.05
N GLU A 108 -6.95 -9.78 1.84
CA GLU A 108 -7.85 -10.24 0.80
C GLU A 108 -8.45 -11.63 1.10
N ALA A 109 -7.68 -12.52 1.71
CA ALA A 109 -8.13 -13.85 2.11
C ALA A 109 -9.09 -13.81 3.31
N ALA A 110 -9.14 -12.70 4.04
CA ALA A 110 -10.03 -12.51 5.18
C ALA A 110 -11.51 -12.76 4.81
N PRO A 111 -12.31 -13.34 5.73
CA PRO A 111 -13.74 -13.48 5.54
C PRO A 111 -14.40 -12.10 5.42
N PRO A 112 -15.58 -11.99 4.79
CA PRO A 112 -16.35 -10.74 4.79
C PRO A 112 -16.76 -10.33 6.21
N ALA A 113 -16.85 -9.03 6.44
CA ALA A 113 -17.32 -8.43 7.70
C ALA A 113 -18.82 -8.65 7.96
#